data_AF-A0A2E7CNN8-F1
#
_entry.id   AF-A0A2E7CNN8-F1
#
_cell.length_a   1.000
_cell.length_b   1.000
_cell.length_c   1.000
_cell.angle_alpha   90.00
_cell.angle_beta   90.00
_cell.angle_gamma   90.00
#
_symmetry.space_group_name_H-M   'P 1'
#
loop_
_entity.id
_entity.type
_entity.pdbx_description
1 polymer ?
#
loop_
_entity_poly.entity_id
_entity_poly.type
_entity_poly.pdbx_seq_one_letter_code
_entity_poly.pdbx_strand_id
1 'polypeptide(L)'
;MIPYSALDISLSLQQKLKGSNAKLRKALTVGTLCENDQERLGMLVLLAGDEEQDVAQAAQKHLKRWEAKRLIASLHRQTHAKVVEYIADFIAPVDELDQEIIRCVNINRRTVKLVARRCGLAACEDISKSQQLLLLYNDLLLDLESNENCEASSIQRAASFLRMQNALPNGYLEQEEQGSTRSLDFRAEINAALAGELSPFFLGQQKEGHPLEFRVEDLGGFIFDFADRALEELSFSIGASGLNDDADEEDNKGKSLEAQIKNLKIGEKIKLAYRGNKSARGILIRDTNKSVATAVIKSGRVSVGEAANYAGNANLCDDVIREIARNKEFLRKYTVQVALVNNPKTPVGVAIRLISSLHKRDLQSLARNRGVPSTVSLAAKKLFIKKYRGGG
;
A
#
# COMPACT_ATOMS: atom_id res chain seq x y z
N MET A 1 -22.79 -14.51 2.57
CA MET A 1 -23.45 -13.72 3.63
C MET A 1 -22.43 -12.80 4.29
N ILE A 2 -22.76 -11.52 4.46
CA ILE A 2 -21.91 -10.56 5.18
C ILE A 2 -22.05 -10.86 6.68
N PRO A 3 -20.95 -11.04 7.44
CA PRO A 3 -21.06 -11.24 8.88
C PRO A 3 -21.61 -9.97 9.52
N TYR A 4 -22.72 -10.09 10.28
CA TYR A 4 -23.38 -8.95 10.91
C TYR A 4 -22.45 -8.14 11.83
N SER A 5 -21.46 -8.78 12.43
CA SER A 5 -20.43 -8.14 13.26
C SER A 5 -19.53 -7.18 12.50
N ALA A 6 -19.39 -7.34 11.18
CA ALA A 6 -18.59 -6.46 10.34
C ALA A 6 -19.36 -5.21 9.87
N LEU A 7 -20.67 -5.16 10.09
CA LEU A 7 -21.54 -4.02 9.76
C LEU A 7 -21.83 -3.14 10.98
N ASP A 8 -21.08 -3.34 12.07
CA ASP A 8 -21.27 -2.69 13.37
C ASP A 8 -22.68 -2.88 13.95
N ILE A 9 -23.41 -3.92 13.54
CA ILE A 9 -24.78 -4.17 14.02
C ILE A 9 -24.71 -4.77 15.43
N SER A 10 -25.39 -4.13 16.38
CA SER A 10 -25.50 -4.60 17.77
C SER A 10 -26.04 -6.03 17.89
N LEU A 11 -25.53 -6.81 18.86
CA LEU A 11 -25.87 -8.23 19.05
C LEU A 11 -27.38 -8.46 19.27
N SER A 12 -28.09 -7.50 19.86
CA SER A 12 -29.54 -7.51 20.06
C SER A 12 -30.30 -7.46 18.73
N LEU A 13 -29.84 -6.65 17.78
CA LEU A 13 -30.40 -6.56 16.42
C LEU A 13 -30.06 -7.79 15.59
N GLN A 14 -28.87 -8.36 15.74
CA GLN A 14 -28.47 -9.59 15.04
C GLN A 14 -29.37 -10.77 15.40
N GLN A 15 -29.70 -10.93 16.68
CA GLN A 15 -30.60 -11.99 17.15
C GLN A 15 -32.01 -11.81 16.59
N LYS A 16 -32.51 -10.56 16.54
CA LYS A 16 -33.81 -10.25 15.93
C LYS A 16 -33.81 -10.51 14.43
N LEU A 17 -32.78 -10.09 13.69
CA LEU A 17 -32.68 -10.33 12.25
C LEU A 17 -32.67 -11.82 11.87
N LYS A 18 -31.98 -12.66 12.64
CA LYS A 18 -31.89 -14.11 12.37
C LYS A 18 -33.20 -14.86 12.63
N GLY A 19 -34.08 -14.34 13.49
CA GLY A 19 -35.35 -14.97 13.86
C GLY A 19 -36.61 -14.24 13.35
N SER A 20 -36.48 -13.20 12.52
CA SER A 20 -37.60 -12.33 12.16
C SER A 20 -38.36 -12.78 10.92
N ASN A 21 -39.69 -12.76 11.01
CA ASN A 21 -40.61 -12.86 9.87
C ASN A 21 -40.46 -11.66 8.93
N ALA A 22 -40.78 -11.85 7.64
CA ALA A 22 -40.89 -10.84 6.59
C ALA A 22 -41.44 -9.48 7.06
N LYS A 23 -42.57 -9.50 7.78
CA LYS A 23 -43.25 -8.31 8.32
C LYS A 23 -42.39 -7.54 9.34
N LEU A 24 -41.64 -8.24 10.19
CA LEU A 24 -40.74 -7.63 11.17
C LEU A 24 -39.50 -7.05 10.49
N ARG A 25 -38.95 -7.72 9.46
CA ARG A 25 -37.86 -7.17 8.64
C ARG A 25 -38.27 -5.90 7.91
N LYS A 26 -39.49 -5.86 7.38
CA LYS A 26 -40.07 -4.64 6.80
C LYS A 26 -40.20 -3.53 7.84
N ALA A 27 -40.66 -3.83 9.07
CA ALA A 27 -40.72 -2.84 10.15
C ALA A 27 -39.33 -2.31 10.56
N LEU A 28 -38.30 -3.16 10.53
CA LEU A 28 -36.92 -2.77 10.82
C LEU A 28 -36.36 -1.72 9.84
N THR A 29 -36.86 -1.66 8.59
CA THR A 29 -36.45 -0.61 7.63
C THR A 29 -36.81 0.81 8.08
N VAL A 30 -37.82 0.96 8.94
CA VAL A 30 -38.24 2.25 9.50
C VAL A 30 -37.27 2.73 10.58
N GLY A 31 -36.40 1.85 11.10
CA GLY A 31 -35.28 2.20 11.98
C GLY A 31 -35.65 2.55 13.42
N THR A 32 -36.82 2.12 13.90
CA THR A 32 -37.29 2.36 15.28
C THR A 32 -36.50 1.60 16.34
N LEU A 33 -35.63 0.67 15.94
CA LEU A 33 -34.91 -0.25 16.81
C LEU A 33 -33.38 -0.05 16.79
N CYS A 34 -32.88 0.94 16.04
CA CYS A 34 -31.44 1.21 15.94
C CYS A 34 -31.03 2.29 16.92
N GLU A 35 -29.91 2.08 17.63
CA GLU A 35 -29.39 3.04 18.61
C GLU A 35 -28.59 4.15 17.91
N ASN A 36 -27.88 3.82 16.84
CA ASN A 36 -27.04 4.75 16.08
C ASN A 36 -27.39 4.76 14.58
N ASP A 37 -27.15 5.89 13.93
CA ASP A 37 -27.33 6.04 12.49
C ASP A 37 -26.39 5.16 11.67
N GLN A 38 -25.20 4.86 12.21
CA GLN A 38 -24.25 3.91 11.61
C GLN A 38 -24.82 2.48 11.58
N GLU A 39 -25.37 2.00 12.70
CA GLU A 39 -26.01 0.69 12.77
C GLU A 39 -27.20 0.63 11.81
N ARG A 40 -27.98 1.71 11.75
CA ARG A 40 -29.12 1.83 10.86
C ARG A 40 -28.72 1.76 9.39
N LEU A 41 -27.62 2.40 9.02
CA LEU A 41 -27.09 2.34 7.66
C LEU A 41 -26.60 0.94 7.30
N GLY A 42 -25.85 0.27 8.18
CA GLY A 42 -25.44 -1.12 7.99
C GLY A 42 -26.63 -2.08 7.85
N MET A 43 -27.67 -1.88 8.68
CA MET A 43 -28.94 -2.61 8.62
C MET A 43 -29.67 -2.41 7.30
N LEU A 44 -29.82 -1.15 6.84
CA LEU A 44 -30.52 -0.83 5.60
C LEU A 44 -29.83 -1.43 4.39
N VAL A 45 -28.49 -1.40 4.34
CA VAL A 45 -27.72 -2.03 3.26
C VAL A 45 -27.89 -3.56 3.28
N LEU A 46 -27.96 -4.17 4.47
CA LEU A 46 -28.20 -5.61 4.58
C LEU A 46 -29.61 -5.99 4.09
N LEU A 47 -30.63 -5.23 4.49
CA LEU A 47 -32.02 -5.45 4.06
C LEU A 47 -32.22 -5.13 2.57
N ALA A 48 -31.42 -4.23 1.99
CA ALA A 48 -31.46 -3.95 0.56
C ALA A 48 -30.99 -5.13 -0.31
N GLY A 49 -30.24 -6.09 0.27
CA GLY A 49 -29.82 -7.33 -0.38
C GLY A 49 -30.56 -8.57 0.10
N ASP A 50 -31.73 -8.41 0.74
CA ASP A 50 -32.56 -9.52 1.23
C ASP A 50 -33.21 -10.30 0.07
N GLU A 51 -33.53 -11.58 0.29
CA GLU A 51 -34.19 -12.46 -0.68
C GLU A 51 -35.60 -11.97 -1.04
N GLU A 52 -36.26 -11.28 -0.10
CA GLU A 52 -37.62 -10.77 -0.27
C GLU A 52 -37.62 -9.38 -0.91
N GLN A 53 -38.12 -9.28 -2.15
CA GLN A 53 -38.11 -8.05 -2.95
C GLN A 53 -38.85 -6.87 -2.28
N ASP A 54 -39.96 -7.14 -1.58
CA ASP A 54 -40.74 -6.12 -0.88
C ASP A 54 -39.95 -5.43 0.25
N VAL A 55 -39.11 -6.19 0.96
CA VAL A 55 -38.26 -5.68 2.04
C VAL A 55 -37.09 -4.92 1.44
N ALA A 56 -36.47 -5.46 0.40
CA ALA A 56 -35.35 -4.82 -0.30
C ALA A 56 -35.74 -3.47 -0.91
N GLN A 57 -36.88 -3.39 -1.60
CA GLN A 57 -37.39 -2.14 -2.17
C GLN A 57 -37.74 -1.10 -1.09
N ALA A 58 -38.31 -1.53 0.04
CA ALA A 58 -38.60 -0.64 1.16
C ALA A 58 -37.31 -0.05 1.75
N ALA A 59 -36.29 -0.89 1.98
CA ALA A 59 -34.99 -0.45 2.48
C ALA A 59 -34.32 0.54 1.51
N GLN A 60 -34.34 0.26 0.21
CA GLN A 60 -33.83 1.14 -0.84
C GLN A 60 -34.52 2.50 -0.87
N LYS A 61 -35.85 2.53 -0.77
CA LYS A 61 -36.64 3.76 -0.73
C LYS A 61 -36.33 4.58 0.51
N HIS A 62 -36.11 3.92 1.65
CA HIS A 62 -35.69 4.61 2.87
C HIS A 62 -34.28 5.17 2.76
N LEU A 63 -33.33 4.45 2.18
CA LEU A 63 -31.96 4.95 2.00
C LEU A 63 -31.90 6.15 1.04
N LYS A 64 -32.67 6.14 -0.06
CA LYS A 64 -32.75 7.28 -0.99
C LYS A 64 -33.34 8.55 -0.38
N ARG A 65 -34.10 8.44 0.71
CA ARG A 65 -34.64 9.59 1.45
C ARG A 65 -33.64 10.22 2.41
N TRP A 66 -32.48 9.61 2.65
CA TRP A 66 -31.48 10.18 3.53
C TRP A 66 -30.76 11.36 2.87
N GLU A 67 -30.59 12.43 3.63
CA GLU A 67 -29.78 13.57 3.21
C GLU A 67 -28.29 13.23 3.21
N ALA A 68 -27.54 13.83 2.27
CA ALA A 68 -26.10 13.62 2.13
C ALA A 68 -25.33 13.91 3.43
N LYS A 69 -25.69 14.97 4.16
CA LYS A 69 -25.05 15.34 5.44
C LYS A 69 -25.17 14.26 6.50
N ARG A 70 -26.35 13.63 6.60
CA ARG A 70 -26.58 12.51 7.54
C ARG A 70 -25.78 11.27 7.15
N LEU A 71 -25.70 10.98 5.84
CA LEU A 71 -24.89 9.88 5.32
C LEU A 71 -23.40 10.08 5.64
N ILE A 72 -22.87 11.27 5.38
CA ILE A 72 -21.48 11.64 5.70
C ILE A 72 -21.22 11.48 7.20
N ALA A 73 -22.13 11.96 8.06
CA ALA A 73 -21.99 11.82 9.52
C ALA A 73 -22.03 10.35 10.00
N SER A 74 -22.72 9.47 9.27
CA SER A 74 -22.80 8.04 9.59
C SER A 74 -21.63 7.21 9.04
N LEU A 75 -20.83 7.78 8.13
CA LEU A 75 -19.64 7.12 7.58
C LEU A 75 -18.45 7.33 8.51
N HIS A 76 -17.68 6.27 8.71
CA HIS A 76 -16.47 6.28 9.51
C HIS A 76 -15.32 5.63 8.76
N ARG A 77 -14.09 5.92 9.21
CA ARG A 77 -12.87 5.39 8.60
C ARG A 77 -12.84 3.85 8.50
N GLN A 78 -13.56 3.15 9.38
CA GLN A 78 -13.61 1.68 9.45
C GLN A 78 -14.88 1.06 8.85
N THR A 79 -15.79 1.86 8.27
CA THR A 79 -17.01 1.36 7.66
C THR A 79 -16.71 0.25 6.65
N HIS A 80 -17.55 -0.78 6.65
CA HIS A 80 -17.34 -1.97 5.84
C HIS A 80 -17.40 -1.68 4.34
N ALA A 81 -16.50 -2.29 3.56
CA ALA A 81 -16.34 -2.04 2.14
C ALA A 81 -17.62 -2.19 1.31
N LYS A 82 -18.49 -3.16 1.66
CA LYS A 82 -19.75 -3.38 0.94
C LYS A 82 -20.79 -2.28 1.18
N VAL A 83 -20.78 -1.67 2.37
CA VAL A 83 -21.66 -0.53 2.69
C VAL A 83 -21.22 0.69 1.88
N VAL A 84 -19.91 0.94 1.84
CA VAL A 84 -19.32 2.01 1.05
C VAL A 84 -19.58 1.81 -0.46
N GLU A 85 -19.43 0.58 -0.97
CA GLU A 85 -19.77 0.22 -2.35
C GLU A 85 -21.24 0.48 -2.66
N TYR A 86 -22.15 0.07 -1.77
CA TYR A 86 -23.58 0.30 -1.96
C TYR A 86 -23.92 1.78 -2.00
N ILE A 87 -23.34 2.58 -1.11
CA ILE A 87 -23.54 4.03 -1.07
C ILE A 87 -23.04 4.66 -2.37
N ALA A 88 -21.84 4.29 -2.83
CA ALA A 88 -21.28 4.82 -4.07
C ALA A 88 -22.14 4.48 -5.30
N ASP A 89 -22.73 3.28 -5.36
CA ASP A 89 -23.52 2.81 -6.50
C ASP A 89 -24.97 3.35 -6.51
N PHE A 90 -25.63 3.38 -5.33
CA PHE A 90 -27.07 3.66 -5.24
C PHE A 90 -27.45 5.11 -4.90
N ILE A 91 -26.53 5.88 -4.31
CA ILE A 91 -26.80 7.27 -3.91
C ILE A 91 -26.24 8.20 -4.99
N ALA A 92 -26.97 9.29 -5.27
CA ALA A 92 -26.56 10.29 -6.25
C ALA A 92 -25.16 10.84 -5.88
N PRO A 93 -24.28 11.06 -6.87
CA PRO A 93 -22.93 11.54 -6.62
C PRO A 93 -22.98 12.94 -6.00
N VAL A 94 -22.30 13.09 -4.88
CA VAL A 94 -22.10 14.37 -4.18
C VAL A 94 -20.63 14.43 -3.81
N ASP A 95 -19.96 15.53 -4.14
CA ASP A 95 -18.51 15.66 -3.97
C ASP A 95 -18.05 15.46 -2.51
N GLU A 96 -18.80 16.02 -1.56
CA GLU A 96 -18.53 15.88 -0.12
C GLU A 96 -18.63 14.42 0.34
N LEU A 97 -19.54 13.65 -0.24
CA LEU A 97 -19.74 12.23 0.08
C LEU A 97 -18.62 11.38 -0.51
N ASP A 98 -18.25 11.63 -1.77
CA ASP A 98 -17.17 10.92 -2.45
C ASP A 98 -15.81 11.17 -1.76
N GLN A 99 -15.58 12.38 -1.26
CA GLN A 99 -14.40 12.69 -0.44
C GLN A 99 -14.34 11.84 0.84
N GLU A 100 -15.46 11.72 1.57
CA GLU A 100 -15.47 10.94 2.81
C GLU A 100 -15.36 9.44 2.54
N ILE A 101 -15.90 8.96 1.42
CA ILE A 101 -15.73 7.57 0.96
C ILE A 101 -14.24 7.24 0.75
N ILE A 102 -13.45 8.12 0.14
CA ILE A 102 -12.02 7.89 -0.13
C ILE A 102 -11.18 7.83 1.15
N ARG A 103 -11.62 8.49 2.23
CA ARG A 103 -10.94 8.49 3.54
C ARG A 103 -11.11 7.18 4.30
N CYS A 104 -12.06 6.33 3.92
CA CYS A 104 -12.24 5.01 4.50
C CYS A 104 -11.03 4.10 4.21
N VAL A 105 -10.66 3.24 5.17
CA VAL A 105 -9.52 2.32 5.01
C VAL A 105 -9.90 1.08 4.19
N ASN A 106 -11.17 0.68 4.26
CA ASN A 106 -11.67 -0.56 3.68
C ASN A 106 -12.48 -0.29 2.42
N ILE A 107 -11.82 0.06 1.31
CA ILE A 107 -12.50 0.37 0.04
C ILE A 107 -12.21 -0.71 -1.02
N ASN A 108 -13.28 -1.16 -1.68
CA ASN A 108 -13.19 -2.12 -2.79
C ASN A 108 -12.73 -1.45 -4.09
N ARG A 109 -12.00 -2.18 -4.94
CA ARG A 109 -11.53 -1.71 -6.26
C ARG A 109 -12.65 -1.06 -7.09
N ARG A 110 -13.82 -1.71 -7.16
CA ARG A 110 -14.98 -1.22 -7.91
C ARG A 110 -15.43 0.15 -7.41
N THR A 111 -15.54 0.32 -6.09
CA THR A 111 -15.91 1.59 -5.46
C THR A 111 -14.92 2.70 -5.81
N VAL A 112 -13.62 2.43 -5.69
CA VAL A 112 -12.60 3.45 -6.01
C VAL A 112 -12.64 3.84 -7.48
N LYS A 113 -12.84 2.89 -8.40
CA LYS A 113 -13.00 3.19 -9.84
C LYS A 113 -14.25 4.03 -10.13
N LEU A 114 -15.38 3.70 -9.52
CA LEU A 114 -16.62 4.46 -9.68
C LEU A 114 -16.45 5.90 -9.18
N VAL A 115 -15.83 6.07 -8.02
CA VAL A 115 -15.57 7.40 -7.44
C VAL A 115 -14.55 8.17 -8.27
N ALA A 116 -13.46 7.54 -8.74
CA ALA A 116 -12.42 8.20 -9.52
C ALA A 116 -12.95 8.82 -10.83
N ARG A 117 -13.90 8.17 -11.49
CA ARG A 117 -14.51 8.66 -12.74
C ARG A 117 -15.43 9.86 -12.59
N ARG A 118 -15.97 10.08 -11.39
CA ARG A 118 -16.99 11.12 -11.12
C ARG A 118 -16.57 12.14 -10.06
N CYS A 119 -15.41 11.94 -9.42
CA CYS A 119 -14.96 12.76 -8.30
C CYS A 119 -14.85 14.23 -8.69
N GLY A 120 -15.21 15.12 -7.77
CA GLY A 120 -14.81 16.52 -7.80
C GLY A 120 -13.34 16.73 -7.40
N LEU A 121 -12.86 17.96 -7.54
CA LEU A 121 -11.45 18.37 -7.35
C LEU A 121 -10.81 17.86 -6.05
N ALA A 122 -11.48 18.05 -4.91
CA ALA A 122 -10.94 17.70 -3.59
C ALA A 122 -10.74 16.18 -3.42
N ALA A 123 -11.72 15.40 -3.89
CA ALA A 123 -11.66 13.95 -3.85
C ALA A 123 -10.55 13.40 -4.77
N CYS A 124 -10.39 13.97 -5.96
CA CYS A 124 -9.32 13.56 -6.87
C CYS A 124 -7.92 13.93 -6.31
N GLU A 125 -7.79 15.08 -5.62
CA GLU A 125 -6.55 15.43 -4.92
C GLU A 125 -6.22 14.43 -3.80
N ASP A 126 -7.22 14.04 -2.98
CA ASP A 126 -7.07 13.04 -1.93
C ASP A 126 -6.65 11.67 -2.48
N ILE A 127 -7.18 11.25 -3.64
CA ILE A 127 -6.75 10.02 -4.34
C ILE A 127 -5.29 10.15 -4.78
N SER A 128 -4.90 11.29 -5.41
CA SER A 128 -3.53 11.51 -5.90
C SER A 128 -2.48 11.48 -4.78
N LYS A 129 -2.85 11.92 -3.57
CA LYS A 129 -1.99 11.88 -2.37
C LYS A 129 -1.95 10.49 -1.74
N SER A 130 -2.95 9.65 -1.99
CA SER A 130 -3.07 8.33 -1.37
C SER A 130 -2.19 7.28 -2.05
N GLN A 131 -0.93 7.22 -1.61
CA GLN A 131 0.06 6.23 -2.06
C GLN A 131 -0.45 4.77 -1.96
N GLN A 132 -1.27 4.47 -0.95
CA GLN A 132 -1.83 3.13 -0.76
C GLN A 132 -2.82 2.76 -1.86
N LEU A 133 -3.70 3.67 -2.27
CA LEU A 133 -4.70 3.42 -3.33
C LEU A 133 -4.02 3.26 -4.68
N LEU A 134 -3.04 4.13 -4.99
CA LEU A 134 -2.29 4.09 -6.24
C LEU A 134 -1.51 2.77 -6.39
N LEU A 135 -0.83 2.30 -5.34
CA LEU A 135 -0.11 1.02 -5.39
C LEU A 135 -1.03 -0.19 -5.49
N LEU A 136 -2.20 -0.15 -4.86
CA LEU A 136 -3.15 -1.26 -4.86
C LEU A 136 -3.91 -1.37 -6.19
N TYR A 137 -4.25 -0.22 -6.78
CA TYR A 137 -5.05 -0.09 -7.98
C TYR A 137 -4.39 0.89 -8.95
N ASN A 138 -3.35 0.45 -9.65
CA ASN A 138 -2.63 1.28 -10.61
C ASN A 138 -3.53 1.82 -11.73
N ASP A 139 -4.47 1.02 -12.26
CA ASP A 139 -5.42 1.45 -13.29
C ASP A 139 -6.24 2.70 -12.93
N LEU A 140 -6.28 3.09 -11.66
CA LEU A 140 -6.95 4.32 -11.24
C LEU A 140 -6.39 5.55 -11.95
N LEU A 141 -5.13 5.54 -12.38
CA LEU A 141 -4.56 6.64 -13.14
C LEU A 141 -5.33 6.87 -14.45
N LEU A 142 -5.71 5.82 -15.16
CA LEU A 142 -6.53 5.92 -16.39
C LEU A 142 -7.95 6.37 -16.07
N ASP A 143 -8.52 5.87 -14.97
CA ASP A 143 -9.87 6.28 -14.53
C ASP A 143 -9.88 7.76 -14.07
N LEU A 144 -8.78 8.28 -13.51
CA LEU A 144 -8.61 9.70 -13.16
C LEU A 144 -8.42 10.60 -14.39
N GLU A 145 -7.67 10.14 -15.39
CA GLU A 145 -7.52 10.88 -16.66
C GLU A 145 -8.84 11.00 -17.43
N SER A 146 -9.70 9.99 -17.33
CA SER A 146 -11.02 10.04 -17.95
C SER A 146 -11.98 11.04 -17.28
N ASN A 147 -11.62 11.60 -16.13
CA ASN A 147 -12.46 12.54 -15.39
C ASN A 147 -12.05 13.99 -15.68
N GLU A 148 -12.97 14.76 -16.25
CA GLU A 148 -12.78 16.18 -16.62
C GLU A 148 -12.48 17.09 -15.42
N ASN A 149 -12.89 16.70 -14.21
CA ASN A 149 -12.69 17.48 -12.99
C ASN A 149 -11.31 17.25 -12.35
N CYS A 150 -10.48 16.34 -12.88
CA CYS A 150 -9.16 16.07 -12.32
C CYS A 150 -8.11 17.02 -12.90
N GLU A 151 -7.44 17.80 -12.05
CA GLU A 151 -6.34 18.65 -12.51
C GLU A 151 -5.16 17.82 -13.03
N ALA A 152 -4.53 18.28 -14.12
CA ALA A 152 -3.30 17.71 -14.66
C ALA A 152 -2.19 17.58 -13.59
N SER A 153 -2.11 18.54 -12.66
CA SER A 153 -1.17 18.54 -11.53
C SER A 153 -1.31 17.29 -10.64
N SER A 154 -2.54 16.82 -10.44
CA SER A 154 -2.86 15.67 -9.59
C SER A 154 -2.59 14.36 -10.31
N ILE A 155 -2.89 14.30 -11.61
CA ILE A 155 -2.57 13.17 -12.49
C ILE A 155 -1.05 12.98 -12.57
N GLN A 156 -0.30 14.06 -12.83
CA GLN A 156 1.17 14.04 -12.89
C GLN A 156 1.81 13.56 -11.59
N ARG A 157 1.28 13.99 -10.44
CA ARG A 157 1.76 13.55 -9.12
C ARG A 157 1.55 12.04 -8.94
N ALA A 158 0.37 11.54 -9.32
CA ALA A 158 0.05 10.11 -9.25
C ALA A 158 0.90 9.29 -10.22
N ALA A 159 1.07 9.76 -11.46
CA ALA A 159 1.91 9.14 -12.48
C ALA A 159 3.39 9.09 -12.05
N SER A 160 3.93 10.21 -11.55
CA SER A 160 5.32 10.30 -11.05
C SER A 160 5.57 9.32 -9.90
N PHE A 161 4.62 9.20 -8.97
CA PHE A 161 4.73 8.25 -7.87
C PHE A 161 4.69 6.79 -8.37
N LEU A 162 3.78 6.46 -9.28
CA LEU A 162 3.70 5.11 -9.88
C LEU A 162 4.93 4.77 -10.72
N ARG A 163 5.49 5.75 -11.43
CA ARG A 163 6.75 5.63 -12.18
C ARG A 163 7.92 5.32 -11.25
N MET A 164 8.07 6.06 -10.14
CA MET A 164 9.11 5.80 -9.14
C MET A 164 9.00 4.39 -8.54
N GLN A 165 7.80 3.82 -8.50
CA GLN A 165 7.54 2.47 -8.00
C GLN A 165 7.52 1.39 -9.09
N ASN A 166 7.81 1.75 -10.36
CA ASN A 166 7.72 0.88 -11.54
C ASN A 166 6.37 0.14 -11.65
N ALA A 167 5.26 0.86 -11.40
CA ALA A 167 3.92 0.30 -11.27
C ALA A 167 2.87 1.00 -12.18
N LEU A 168 3.30 1.67 -13.25
CA LEU A 168 2.41 2.32 -14.20
C LEU A 168 1.42 1.33 -14.85
N PRO A 169 0.19 1.75 -15.18
CA PRO A 169 -0.79 0.89 -15.84
C PRO A 169 -0.39 0.57 -17.28
N ASN A 170 -0.73 -0.64 -17.73
CA ASN A 170 -0.58 -1.01 -19.13
C ASN A 170 -1.58 -0.19 -19.96
N GLY A 171 -1.08 0.60 -20.92
CA GLY A 171 -1.90 1.50 -21.73
C GLY A 171 -1.88 2.97 -21.30
N TYR A 172 -1.18 3.31 -20.22
CA TYR A 172 -0.84 4.70 -19.94
C TYR A 172 0.16 5.19 -20.99
N LEU A 173 -0.33 5.94 -21.97
CA LEU A 173 0.52 6.62 -22.93
C LEU A 173 1.05 7.86 -22.23
N GLU A 174 2.30 7.77 -21.78
CA GLU A 174 3.01 8.95 -21.32
C GLU A 174 3.02 9.94 -22.49
N GLN A 175 2.23 11.01 -22.38
CA GLN A 175 2.63 12.24 -23.01
C GLN A 175 3.92 12.60 -22.27
N GLU A 176 5.05 12.34 -22.91
CA GLU A 176 6.31 12.91 -22.49
C GLU A 176 6.06 14.42 -22.43
N GLU A 177 5.75 14.93 -21.24
CA GLU A 177 5.94 16.34 -20.99
C GLU A 177 7.38 16.60 -21.39
N GLN A 178 7.53 17.61 -22.23
CA GLN A 178 8.79 18.17 -22.71
C GLN A 178 9.58 18.75 -21.53
N GLY A 179 9.88 17.92 -20.54
CA GLY A 179 10.79 18.16 -19.45
C GLY A 179 12.20 17.92 -19.95
N SER A 180 12.67 18.77 -20.87
CA SER A 180 14.10 19.01 -21.15
C SER A 180 15.04 17.81 -21.36
N THR A 181 14.56 16.61 -21.65
CA THR A 181 15.37 15.67 -22.44
C THR A 181 15.39 16.23 -23.86
N ARG A 182 16.21 17.28 -24.07
CA ARG A 182 16.62 17.75 -25.40
C ARG A 182 17.12 16.51 -26.12
N SER A 183 16.31 15.95 -27.00
CA SER A 183 16.74 14.87 -27.85
C SER A 183 17.93 15.39 -28.65
N LEU A 184 19.08 14.74 -28.48
CA LEU A 184 20.22 14.97 -29.35
C LEU A 184 19.75 14.55 -30.74
N ASP A 185 19.61 15.52 -31.64
CA ASP A 185 19.37 15.22 -33.04
C ASP A 185 20.68 14.69 -33.62
N PHE A 186 20.88 13.38 -33.51
CA PHE A 186 22.10 12.70 -33.95
C PHE A 186 22.43 13.01 -35.42
N ARG A 187 21.45 13.26 -36.28
CA ARG A 187 21.72 13.65 -37.68
C ARG A 187 22.35 15.03 -37.75
N ALA A 188 21.82 15.99 -37.01
CA ALA A 188 22.39 17.34 -36.96
C ALA A 188 23.80 17.34 -36.34
N GLU A 189 24.01 16.50 -35.32
CA GLU A 189 25.31 16.39 -34.64
C GLU A 189 26.37 15.70 -35.51
N ILE A 190 25.99 14.62 -36.22
CA ILE A 190 26.85 13.95 -37.19
C ILE A 190 27.18 14.87 -38.36
N ASN A 191 26.20 15.61 -38.89
CA ASN A 191 26.43 16.54 -39.99
C ASN A 191 27.36 17.69 -39.59
N ALA A 192 27.22 18.23 -38.37
CA ALA A 192 28.12 19.24 -37.84
C ALA A 192 29.55 18.69 -37.66
N ALA A 193 29.69 17.47 -37.13
CA ALA A 193 30.99 16.81 -36.99
C ALA A 193 31.67 16.55 -38.35
N LEU A 194 30.89 16.13 -39.36
CA LEU A 194 31.39 15.94 -40.73
C LEU A 194 31.78 17.27 -41.40
N ALA A 195 31.11 18.37 -41.06
CA ALA A 195 31.42 19.71 -41.54
C ALA A 195 32.56 20.41 -40.77
N GLY A 196 33.03 19.82 -39.67
CA GLY A 196 34.04 20.45 -38.79
C GLY A 196 33.50 21.60 -37.94
N GLU A 197 32.18 21.67 -37.76
CA GLU A 197 31.51 22.70 -36.97
C GLU A 197 31.30 22.26 -35.52
N LEU A 198 31.17 23.22 -34.58
CA LEU A 198 30.85 22.93 -33.19
C LEU A 198 29.46 22.28 -33.08
N SER A 199 29.31 21.35 -32.15
CA SER A 199 28.05 20.64 -31.95
C SER A 199 26.92 21.63 -31.62
N PRO A 200 25.79 21.56 -32.34
CA PRO A 200 24.64 22.44 -32.11
C PRO A 200 24.13 22.37 -30.67
N PHE A 201 24.30 21.22 -30.01
CA PHE A 201 23.98 21.00 -28.60
C PHE A 201 24.80 21.90 -27.67
N PHE A 202 26.11 22.01 -27.88
CA PHE A 202 26.99 22.84 -27.06
C PHE A 202 26.77 24.34 -27.31
N LEU A 203 26.52 24.73 -28.57
CA LEU A 203 26.13 26.10 -28.93
C LEU A 203 24.81 26.53 -28.25
N GLY A 204 23.87 25.58 -28.09
CA GLY A 204 22.64 25.79 -27.34
C GLY A 204 22.88 26.05 -25.85
N GLN A 205 23.79 25.30 -25.22
CA GLN A 205 24.14 25.50 -23.80
C GLN A 205 24.84 26.84 -23.53
N GLN A 206 25.70 27.29 -24.46
CA GLN A 206 26.47 28.52 -24.27
C GLN A 206 25.59 29.78 -24.32
N LYS A 207 24.46 29.75 -25.03
CA LYS A 207 23.49 30.86 -25.10
C LYS A 207 22.65 31.02 -23.83
N GLU A 208 22.51 29.98 -23.01
CA GLU A 208 21.70 30.00 -21.78
C GLU A 208 22.49 30.43 -20.52
N GLY A 209 23.74 30.88 -20.67
CA GLY A 209 24.40 31.71 -19.66
C GLY A 209 24.90 31.01 -18.40
N HIS A 210 25.14 29.70 -18.42
CA HIS A 210 25.93 29.04 -17.38
C HIS A 210 27.38 28.89 -17.84
N PRO A 211 28.34 29.65 -17.27
CA PRO A 211 29.75 29.53 -17.66
C PRO A 211 30.30 28.21 -17.13
N LEU A 212 30.54 27.26 -18.02
CA LEU A 212 31.31 26.06 -17.74
C LEU A 212 32.80 26.41 -17.77
N GLU A 213 33.35 26.92 -16.68
CA GLU A 213 34.81 26.94 -16.46
C GLU A 213 35.27 25.51 -16.16
N PHE A 214 35.68 24.78 -17.21
CA PHE A 214 36.48 23.57 -17.05
C PHE A 214 37.94 23.97 -16.83
N ARG A 215 38.42 23.84 -15.60
CA ARG A 215 39.83 24.01 -15.26
C ARG A 215 40.59 22.76 -15.68
N VAL A 216 41.57 22.92 -16.58
CA VAL A 216 42.32 21.85 -17.26
C VAL A 216 43.33 21.13 -16.33
N GLU A 217 43.20 21.25 -15.01
CA GLU A 217 44.23 20.81 -14.05
C GLU A 217 43.94 19.45 -13.39
N ASP A 218 42.73 18.87 -13.51
CA ASP A 218 42.34 17.65 -12.75
C ASP A 218 42.17 16.36 -13.58
N LEU A 219 42.53 16.35 -14.86
CA LEU A 219 42.58 15.12 -15.66
C LEU A 219 44.03 14.73 -15.94
N GLY A 220 44.69 14.22 -14.90
CA GLY A 220 45.91 13.45 -15.03
C GLY A 220 45.70 12.27 -15.97
N GLY A 221 46.22 12.39 -17.19
CA GLY A 221 46.66 11.30 -18.07
C GLY A 221 45.68 10.12 -18.26
N PHE A 222 44.65 10.31 -19.09
CA PHE A 222 44.03 9.19 -19.79
C PHE A 222 44.45 9.23 -21.27
N ILE A 223 45.45 8.43 -21.61
CA ILE A 223 45.78 8.11 -23.01
C ILE A 223 44.93 6.89 -23.37
N PHE A 224 43.98 7.04 -24.28
CA PHE A 224 43.26 5.91 -24.88
C PHE A 224 44.08 5.40 -26.06
N ASP A 225 44.73 4.25 -25.87
CA ASP A 225 45.39 3.50 -26.94
C ASP A 225 44.35 2.61 -27.64
N PHE A 226 44.12 2.87 -28.92
CA PHE A 226 43.08 2.22 -29.73
C PHE A 226 43.70 1.05 -30.51
N ALA A 227 44.09 0.00 -29.79
CA ALA A 227 44.57 -1.24 -30.39
C ALA A 227 43.97 -2.46 -29.70
N ASP A 228 43.36 -3.31 -30.54
CA ASP A 228 42.91 -4.69 -30.33
C ASP A 228 41.55 -5.00 -29.66
N ARG A 229 40.57 -5.23 -30.55
CA ARG A 229 39.79 -6.48 -30.73
C ARG A 229 39.12 -7.11 -29.49
N ALA A 230 37.82 -6.88 -29.37
CA ALA A 230 36.79 -7.94 -29.21
C ALA A 230 35.39 -7.31 -29.26
N LEU A 231 34.84 -7.14 -30.46
CA LEU A 231 33.46 -6.72 -30.69
C LEU A 231 32.69 -7.89 -31.33
N GLU A 232 32.51 -8.96 -30.57
CA GLU A 232 31.56 -10.04 -30.86
C GLU A 232 30.77 -10.30 -29.58
N GLU A 233 29.58 -9.69 -29.51
CA GLU A 233 28.41 -10.00 -28.66
C GLU A 233 27.71 -8.71 -28.21
N LEU A 234 27.16 -7.99 -29.19
CA LEU A 234 26.08 -7.01 -28.97
C LEU A 234 25.12 -7.11 -30.15
N SER A 235 24.43 -8.25 -30.24
CA SER A 235 23.27 -8.39 -31.13
C SER A 235 22.06 -7.72 -30.48
N PHE A 236 21.82 -6.48 -30.86
CA PHE A 236 20.57 -5.77 -30.59
C PHE A 236 19.50 -6.26 -31.57
N SER A 237 18.62 -7.15 -31.12
CA SER A 237 17.43 -7.54 -31.88
C SER A 237 16.26 -6.60 -31.54
N ILE A 238 16.10 -5.55 -32.34
CA ILE A 238 14.80 -4.90 -32.51
C ILE A 238 13.91 -5.89 -33.27
N GLY A 239 12.84 -6.36 -32.62
CA GLY A 239 11.90 -7.32 -33.19
C GLY A 239 10.48 -6.91 -32.83
N ALA A 240 9.77 -6.38 -33.80
CA ALA A 240 8.32 -6.19 -33.74
C ALA A 240 7.62 -7.55 -33.88
N SER A 241 6.91 -7.96 -32.83
CA SER A 241 5.85 -8.98 -32.81
C SER A 241 5.17 -8.84 -31.45
N GLY A 242 3.88 -8.53 -31.33
CA GLY A 242 2.79 -9.24 -31.97
C GLY A 242 2.29 -10.28 -30.97
N LEU A 243 1.13 -9.99 -30.36
CA LEU A 243 0.07 -10.89 -29.88
C LEU A 243 0.48 -12.27 -29.34
N ASN A 244 0.04 -12.52 -28.09
CA ASN A 244 -0.21 -13.78 -27.39
C ASN A 244 0.60 -13.89 -26.10
N ASP A 245 -0.10 -14.08 -24.97
CA ASP A 245 0.33 -14.92 -23.85
C ASP A 245 -0.86 -15.19 -22.91
N ASP A 246 -1.80 -15.99 -23.42
CA ASP A 246 -2.61 -16.93 -22.64
C ASP A 246 -1.90 -18.30 -22.56
N ALA A 247 -0.55 -18.34 -22.52
CA ALA A 247 0.22 -19.56 -22.77
C ALA A 247 1.31 -19.93 -21.73
N ASP A 248 1.21 -19.44 -20.48
CA ASP A 248 2.17 -19.79 -19.41
C ASP A 248 1.59 -20.70 -18.29
N GLU A 249 0.44 -21.35 -18.51
CA GLU A 249 -0.18 -22.20 -17.47
C GLU A 249 0.40 -23.63 -17.36
N GLU A 250 1.25 -24.08 -18.29
CA GLU A 250 1.70 -25.49 -18.30
C GLU A 250 3.12 -25.76 -17.76
N ASP A 251 4.02 -24.76 -17.70
CA ASP A 251 5.43 -24.97 -17.30
C ASP A 251 5.74 -24.75 -15.81
N ASN A 252 4.71 -24.48 -14.98
CA ASN A 252 4.92 -24.08 -13.59
C ASN A 252 4.50 -25.13 -12.55
N LYS A 253 4.12 -26.34 -12.96
CA LYS A 253 3.65 -27.41 -12.06
C LYS A 253 4.76 -28.11 -11.24
N GLY A 254 6.03 -27.75 -11.44
CA GLY A 254 7.18 -28.38 -10.75
C GLY A 254 8.19 -27.46 -10.06
N LYS A 255 8.05 -26.13 -10.15
CA LYS A 255 9.02 -25.19 -9.55
C LYS A 255 8.67 -24.94 -8.08
N SER A 256 9.66 -25.02 -7.18
CA SER A 256 9.50 -24.67 -5.77
C SER A 256 8.88 -23.27 -5.64
N LEU A 257 7.95 -23.08 -4.70
CA LEU A 257 7.28 -21.79 -4.45
C LEU A 257 8.29 -20.63 -4.30
N GLU A 258 9.48 -20.92 -3.76
CA GLU A 258 10.58 -19.95 -3.64
C GLU A 258 11.14 -19.52 -5.01
N ALA A 259 11.31 -20.45 -5.94
CA ALA A 259 11.79 -20.18 -7.29
C ALA A 259 10.75 -19.36 -8.09
N GLN A 260 9.47 -19.69 -7.94
CA GLN A 260 8.38 -18.92 -8.53
C GLN A 260 8.37 -17.48 -8.02
N ILE A 261 8.47 -17.29 -6.70
CA ILE A 261 8.49 -15.96 -6.08
C ILE A 261 9.71 -15.15 -6.49
N LYS A 262 10.86 -15.80 -6.70
CA LYS A 262 12.10 -15.11 -7.11
C LYS A 262 11.96 -14.46 -8.49
N ASN A 263 11.22 -15.09 -9.41
CA ASN A 263 11.03 -14.60 -10.77
C ASN A 263 9.94 -13.51 -10.90
N LEU A 264 9.11 -13.31 -9.87
CA LEU A 264 8.05 -12.29 -9.89
C LEU A 264 8.60 -10.86 -9.85
N LYS A 265 7.90 -9.95 -10.51
CA LYS A 265 8.18 -8.50 -10.44
C LYS A 265 7.86 -7.97 -9.03
N ILE A 266 8.45 -6.84 -8.65
CA ILE A 266 8.26 -6.24 -7.31
C ILE A 266 6.78 -5.98 -7.00
N GLY A 267 6.02 -5.45 -7.95
CA GLY A 267 4.57 -5.22 -7.79
C GLY A 267 3.77 -6.51 -7.58
N GLU A 268 4.12 -7.60 -8.27
CA GLU A 268 3.50 -8.91 -8.12
C GLU A 268 3.84 -9.54 -6.77
N LYS A 269 5.08 -9.39 -6.30
CA LYS A 269 5.51 -9.80 -4.96
C LYS A 269 4.73 -9.07 -3.87
N ILE A 270 4.47 -7.77 -4.03
CA ILE A 270 3.63 -7.01 -3.11
C ILE A 270 2.19 -7.52 -3.16
N LYS A 271 1.60 -7.71 -4.35
CA LYS A 271 0.25 -8.29 -4.50
C LYS A 271 0.16 -9.67 -3.83
N LEU A 272 1.19 -10.49 -3.98
CA LEU A 272 1.31 -11.80 -3.34
C LEU A 272 1.50 -11.67 -1.82
N ALA A 273 2.17 -10.65 -1.30
CA ALA A 273 2.26 -10.40 0.15
C ALA A 273 0.87 -10.14 0.77
N TYR A 274 0.00 -9.44 0.05
CA TYR A 274 -1.37 -9.20 0.49
C TYR A 274 -2.30 -10.41 0.32
N ARG A 275 -2.13 -11.21 -0.74
CA ARG A 275 -3.04 -12.33 -1.09
C ARG A 275 -2.53 -13.72 -0.69
N GLY A 276 -1.25 -13.85 -0.40
CA GLY A 276 -0.55 -15.12 -0.34
C GLY A 276 -0.73 -15.91 0.95
N ASN A 277 -0.48 -17.21 0.84
CA ASN A 277 -0.51 -18.18 1.93
C ASN A 277 0.65 -17.97 2.91
N LYS A 278 0.59 -18.64 4.07
CA LYS A 278 1.62 -18.57 5.13
C LYS A 278 3.05 -18.80 4.61
N SER A 279 3.22 -19.78 3.73
CA SER A 279 4.53 -20.10 3.13
C SER A 279 5.05 -18.95 2.26
N ALA A 280 4.21 -18.37 1.39
CA ALA A 280 4.59 -17.23 0.56
C ALA A 280 5.00 -16.02 1.41
N ARG A 281 4.27 -15.73 2.50
CA ARG A 281 4.62 -14.64 3.44
C ARG A 281 5.97 -14.89 4.13
N GLY A 282 6.24 -16.14 4.52
CA GLY A 282 7.51 -16.52 5.16
C GLY A 282 8.73 -16.37 4.24
N ILE A 283 8.52 -16.46 2.93
CA ILE A 283 9.55 -16.22 1.91
C ILE A 283 9.70 -14.71 1.64
N LEU A 284 8.58 -14.01 1.39
CA LEU A 284 8.55 -12.59 1.06
C LEU A 284 9.06 -11.67 2.18
N ILE A 285 8.95 -12.07 3.45
CA ILE A 285 9.44 -11.28 4.58
C ILE A 285 10.97 -11.15 4.60
N ARG A 286 11.68 -12.06 3.91
CA ARG A 286 13.15 -12.08 3.80
C ARG A 286 13.64 -11.47 2.49
N ASP A 287 12.75 -10.88 1.69
CA ASP A 287 13.14 -10.31 0.41
C ASP A 287 14.12 -9.14 0.63
N THR A 288 15.05 -9.01 -0.33
CA THR A 288 16.04 -7.93 -0.41
C THR A 288 15.38 -6.55 -0.46
N ASN A 289 14.22 -6.45 -1.10
CA ASN A 289 13.49 -5.19 -1.19
C ASN A 289 12.65 -4.93 0.07
N LYS A 290 12.99 -3.85 0.78
CA LYS A 290 12.30 -3.42 2.01
C LYS A 290 10.80 -3.18 1.84
N SER A 291 10.35 -2.74 0.66
CA SER A 291 8.94 -2.47 0.38
C SER A 291 8.12 -3.75 0.37
N VAL A 292 8.66 -4.83 -0.22
CA VAL A 292 8.03 -6.15 -0.25
C VAL A 292 7.95 -6.74 1.15
N ALA A 293 9.06 -6.71 1.90
CA ALA A 293 9.11 -7.23 3.27
C ALA A 293 8.16 -6.46 4.21
N THR A 294 8.08 -5.14 4.07
CA THR A 294 7.17 -4.30 4.85
C THR A 294 5.70 -4.53 4.48
N ALA A 295 5.39 -4.78 3.20
CA ALA A 295 4.05 -5.08 2.73
C ALA A 295 3.47 -6.35 3.39
N VAL A 296 4.30 -7.36 3.69
CA VAL A 296 3.86 -8.57 4.39
C VAL A 296 3.26 -8.25 5.76
N ILE A 297 3.90 -7.39 6.56
CA ILE A 297 3.37 -6.99 7.87
C ILE A 297 2.15 -6.07 7.72
N LYS A 298 2.18 -5.15 6.75
CA LYS A 298 1.07 -4.24 6.46
C LYS A 298 -0.17 -4.94 5.90
N SER A 299 -0.04 -6.17 5.41
CA SER A 299 -1.18 -6.96 4.91
C SER A 299 -2.25 -7.27 5.96
N GLY A 300 -1.92 -7.17 7.26
CA GLY A 300 -2.84 -7.49 8.35
C GLY A 300 -3.21 -8.98 8.46
N ARG A 301 -2.67 -9.84 7.58
CA ARG A 301 -2.93 -11.29 7.58
C ARG A 301 -1.92 -12.10 8.38
N VAL A 302 -0.94 -11.43 8.99
CA VAL A 302 0.11 -12.06 9.80
C VAL A 302 -0.47 -12.45 11.15
N SER A 303 -0.35 -13.72 11.51
CA SER A 303 -0.77 -14.22 12.81
C SER A 303 0.18 -13.76 13.92
N VAL A 304 -0.30 -13.74 15.17
CA VAL A 304 0.52 -13.37 16.34
C VAL A 304 1.76 -14.27 16.48
N GLY A 305 1.62 -15.58 16.18
CA GLY A 305 2.73 -16.52 16.22
C GLY A 305 3.77 -16.26 15.12
N GLU A 306 3.33 -15.92 13.91
CA GLU A 306 4.22 -15.49 12.82
C GLU A 306 4.94 -14.18 13.18
N ALA A 307 4.22 -13.20 13.71
CA ALA A 307 4.79 -11.91 14.13
C ALA A 307 5.86 -12.08 15.22
N ALA A 308 5.66 -12.97 16.20
CA ALA A 308 6.67 -13.27 17.21
C ALA A 308 7.94 -13.90 16.60
N ASN A 309 7.77 -14.83 15.65
CA ASN A 309 8.89 -15.46 14.96
C ASN A 309 9.68 -14.46 14.10
N TYR A 310 8.99 -13.55 13.40
CA TYR A 310 9.64 -12.49 12.62
C TYR A 310 10.34 -11.48 13.53
N ALA A 311 9.68 -11.07 14.62
CA ALA A 311 10.26 -10.16 15.60
C ALA A 311 11.52 -10.71 16.27
N GLY A 312 11.62 -12.03 16.49
CA GLY A 312 12.81 -12.66 17.09
C GLY A 312 13.98 -12.86 16.14
N ASN A 313 13.79 -12.69 14.83
CA ASN A 313 14.81 -12.99 13.84
C ASN A 313 15.64 -11.73 13.50
N ALA A 314 16.94 -11.77 13.83
CA ALA A 314 17.87 -10.67 13.61
C ALA A 314 18.23 -10.45 12.12
N ASN A 315 17.95 -11.42 11.24
CA ASN A 315 18.29 -11.33 9.81
C ASN A 315 17.27 -10.50 9.01
N LEU A 316 16.12 -10.14 9.58
CA LEU A 316 15.11 -9.33 8.88
C LEU A 316 15.52 -7.85 8.80
N CYS A 317 14.91 -7.14 7.85
CA CYS A 317 15.09 -5.70 7.68
C CYS A 317 14.54 -4.91 8.88
N ASP A 318 15.25 -3.88 9.32
CA ASP A 318 14.89 -3.04 10.47
C ASP A 318 13.50 -2.40 10.35
N ASP A 319 13.09 -2.04 9.12
CA ASP A 319 11.77 -1.47 8.84
C ASP A 319 10.62 -2.43 9.16
N VAL A 320 10.83 -3.73 8.96
CA VAL A 320 9.85 -4.76 9.34
C VAL A 320 9.66 -4.77 10.85
N ILE A 321 10.76 -4.73 11.60
CA ILE A 321 10.73 -4.70 13.08
C ILE A 321 10.06 -3.41 13.58
N ARG A 322 10.34 -2.27 12.93
CA ARG A 322 9.67 -0.99 13.22
C ARG A 322 8.17 -1.05 12.99
N GLU A 323 7.70 -1.66 11.91
CA GLU A 323 6.27 -1.75 11.62
C GLU A 323 5.55 -2.74 12.56
N ILE A 324 6.20 -3.85 12.95
CA ILE A 324 5.67 -4.74 14.00
C ILE A 324 5.54 -3.97 15.33
N ALA A 325 6.54 -3.16 15.68
CA ALA A 325 6.53 -2.33 16.88
C ALA A 325 5.52 -1.18 16.85
N ARG A 326 5.07 -0.73 15.67
CA ARG A 326 4.03 0.31 15.53
C ARG A 326 2.62 -0.25 15.74
N ASN A 327 2.39 -1.53 15.43
CA ASN A 327 1.08 -2.16 15.57
C ASN A 327 0.74 -2.45 17.04
N LYS A 328 -0.30 -1.77 17.55
CA LYS A 328 -0.78 -1.90 18.93
C LYS A 328 -1.30 -3.31 19.25
N GLU A 329 -1.83 -4.04 18.27
CA GLU A 329 -2.37 -5.39 18.49
C GLU A 329 -1.26 -6.39 18.82
N PHE A 330 -0.14 -6.31 18.11
CA PHE A 330 1.04 -7.13 18.38
C PHE A 330 1.69 -6.76 19.70
N LEU A 331 1.78 -5.46 20.02
CA LEU A 331 2.33 -5.01 21.29
C LEU A 331 1.52 -5.44 22.52
N ARG A 332 0.23 -5.73 22.40
CA ARG A 332 -0.57 -6.28 23.52
C ARG A 332 -0.18 -7.73 23.86
N LYS A 333 0.48 -8.46 22.96
CA LYS A 333 0.78 -9.88 23.13
C LYS A 333 2.18 -10.05 23.73
N TYR A 334 2.23 -10.73 24.88
CA TYR A 334 3.47 -10.93 25.64
C TYR A 334 4.60 -11.58 24.82
N THR A 335 4.27 -12.62 24.04
CA THR A 335 5.24 -13.35 23.21
C THR A 335 5.95 -12.44 22.20
N VAL A 336 5.23 -11.49 21.61
CA VAL A 336 5.80 -10.53 20.67
C VAL A 336 6.64 -9.48 21.40
N GLN A 337 6.22 -9.03 22.60
CA GLN A 337 7.03 -8.11 23.42
C GLN A 337 8.39 -8.72 23.74
N VAL A 338 8.43 -9.97 24.21
CA VAL A 338 9.68 -10.69 24.53
C VAL A 338 10.55 -10.83 23.29
N ALA A 339 9.96 -11.19 22.14
CA ALA A 339 10.70 -11.32 20.89
C ALA A 339 11.31 -10.00 20.41
N LEU A 340 10.54 -8.90 20.44
CA LEU A 340 11.00 -7.57 20.05
C LEU A 340 12.14 -7.06 20.94
N VAL A 341 12.03 -7.24 22.26
CA VAL A 341 13.04 -6.74 23.19
C VAL A 341 14.37 -7.50 23.07
N ASN A 342 14.33 -8.78 22.66
CA ASN A 342 15.52 -9.58 22.41
C ASN A 342 16.18 -9.33 21.04
N ASN A 343 15.55 -8.55 20.15
CA ASN A 343 16.10 -8.29 18.82
C ASN A 343 17.01 -7.04 18.82
N PRO A 344 18.25 -7.11 18.28
CA PRO A 344 19.17 -5.97 18.21
C PRO A 344 18.66 -4.79 17.37
N LYS A 345 17.80 -5.05 16.37
CA LYS A 345 17.29 -4.06 15.42
C LYS A 345 16.08 -3.28 15.94
N THR A 346 15.57 -3.64 17.11
CA THR A 346 14.45 -2.93 17.72
C THR A 346 14.89 -1.54 18.19
N PRO A 347 14.16 -0.46 17.85
CA PRO A 347 14.46 0.87 18.33
C PRO A 347 14.51 0.91 19.86
N VAL A 348 15.62 1.45 20.41
CA VAL A 348 15.91 1.44 21.85
C VAL A 348 14.77 2.04 22.69
N GLY A 349 14.15 3.12 22.22
CA GLY A 349 13.03 3.76 22.92
C GLY A 349 11.81 2.85 23.07
N VAL A 350 11.52 2.04 22.05
CA VAL A 350 10.43 1.06 22.11
C VAL A 350 10.81 -0.10 23.04
N ALA A 351 12.04 -0.61 22.91
CA ALA A 351 12.53 -1.69 23.76
C ALA A 351 12.44 -1.33 25.25
N ILE A 352 12.95 -0.17 25.67
CA ILE A 352 12.91 0.29 27.07
C ILE A 352 11.48 0.35 27.62
N ARG A 353 10.51 0.82 26.83
CA ARG A 353 9.10 0.85 27.23
C ARG A 353 8.58 -0.55 27.51
N LEU A 354 8.92 -1.52 26.66
CA LEU A 354 8.48 -2.92 26.78
C LEU A 354 9.19 -3.69 27.91
N ILE A 355 10.39 -3.27 28.35
CA ILE A 355 11.07 -3.91 29.50
C ILE A 355 10.18 -3.87 30.76
N SER A 356 9.39 -2.80 30.93
CA SER A 356 8.56 -2.62 32.12
C SER A 356 7.46 -3.68 32.30
N SER A 357 6.98 -4.25 31.19
CA SER A 357 5.92 -5.28 31.14
C SER A 357 6.45 -6.73 31.17
N LEU A 358 7.77 -6.94 31.13
CA LEU A 358 8.39 -8.28 31.16
C LEU A 358 8.31 -8.96 32.54
N HIS A 359 8.21 -10.28 32.54
CA HIS A 359 8.26 -11.11 33.75
C HIS A 359 9.70 -11.31 34.27
N LYS A 360 9.83 -11.77 35.53
CA LYS A 360 11.11 -11.96 36.24
C LYS A 360 12.14 -12.79 35.44
N ARG A 361 11.70 -13.91 34.86
CA ARG A 361 12.57 -14.83 34.09
C ARG A 361 13.14 -14.15 32.85
N ASP A 362 12.27 -13.48 32.09
CA ASP A 362 12.66 -12.83 30.82
C ASP A 362 13.51 -11.57 31.06
N LEU A 363 13.23 -10.82 32.13
CA LEU A 363 14.09 -9.72 32.58
C LEU A 363 15.50 -10.19 32.94
N GLN A 364 15.61 -11.33 33.64
CA GLN A 364 16.90 -11.92 34.00
C GLN A 364 17.66 -12.42 32.76
N SER A 365 16.95 -13.02 31.81
CA SER A 365 17.50 -13.44 30.51
C SER A 365 18.03 -12.23 29.73
N LEU A 366 17.21 -11.19 29.59
CA LEU A 366 17.55 -9.97 28.87
C LEU A 366 18.75 -9.24 29.47
N ALA A 367 18.85 -9.20 30.80
CA ALA A 367 19.98 -8.59 31.50
C ALA A 367 21.32 -9.35 31.29
N ARG A 368 21.28 -10.61 30.84
CA ARG A 368 22.46 -11.42 30.52
C ARG A 368 22.74 -11.48 29.02
N ASN A 369 21.76 -11.12 28.19
CA ASN A 369 21.85 -11.20 26.75
C ASN A 369 22.83 -10.12 26.21
N ARG A 370 23.86 -10.56 25.47
CA ARG A 370 24.82 -9.67 24.79
C ARG A 370 24.41 -9.31 23.36
N GLY A 371 23.38 -9.97 22.82
CA GLY A 371 22.85 -9.74 21.47
C GLY A 371 21.89 -8.56 21.36
N VAL A 372 21.65 -7.83 22.44
CA VAL A 372 20.80 -6.63 22.49
C VAL A 372 21.63 -5.38 22.79
N PRO A 373 21.17 -4.17 22.43
CA PRO A 373 21.90 -2.94 22.73
C PRO A 373 22.22 -2.81 24.22
N SER A 374 23.43 -2.34 24.55
CA SER A 374 23.93 -2.24 25.92
C SER A 374 23.02 -1.41 26.83
N THR A 375 22.38 -0.37 26.28
CA THR A 375 21.39 0.48 26.95
C THR A 375 20.16 -0.32 27.41
N VAL A 376 19.66 -1.23 26.58
CA VAL A 376 18.50 -2.10 26.87
C VAL A 376 18.87 -3.13 27.95
N SER A 377 20.04 -3.76 27.84
CA SER A 377 20.52 -4.75 28.82
C SER A 377 20.76 -4.11 30.21
N LEU A 378 21.36 -2.92 30.24
CA LEU A 378 21.59 -2.18 31.49
C LEU A 378 20.27 -1.72 32.14
N ALA A 379 19.31 -1.23 31.33
CA ALA A 379 17.99 -0.86 31.81
C ALA A 379 17.24 -2.07 32.40
N ALA A 380 17.31 -3.22 31.74
CA ALA A 380 16.75 -4.47 32.24
C ALA A 380 17.39 -4.91 33.56
N LYS A 381 18.73 -4.84 33.68
CA LYS A 381 19.47 -5.16 34.90
C LYS A 381 19.09 -4.23 36.06
N LYS A 382 19.00 -2.92 35.83
CA LYS A 382 18.57 -1.93 36.82
C LYS A 382 17.15 -2.19 37.32
N LEU A 383 16.23 -2.48 36.40
CA LEU A 383 14.83 -2.76 36.72
C LEU A 383 14.67 -4.10 37.46
N PHE A 384 15.43 -5.14 37.08
CA PHE A 384 15.46 -6.42 37.77
C PHE A 384 15.95 -6.27 39.21
N ILE A 385 17.04 -5.51 39.44
CA ILE A 385 17.55 -5.26 40.79
C ILE A 385 16.50 -4.51 41.63
N LYS A 386 15.92 -3.44 41.09
CA LYS A 386 14.90 -2.63 41.76
C LYS A 386 13.66 -3.45 42.15
N LYS A 387 13.16 -4.33 41.27
CA LYS A 387 11.94 -5.12 41.53
C LYS A 387 12.17 -6.37 42.39
N TYR A 388 13.35 -7.01 42.32
CA TYR A 388 13.53 -8.36 42.86
C TYR A 388 14.75 -8.57 43.77
N ARG A 389 15.68 -7.62 43.86
CA ARG A 389 16.85 -7.70 44.77
C ARG A 389 16.90 -6.59 45.82
N GLY A 390 16.28 -5.44 45.59
CA GLY A 390 16.30 -4.29 46.50
C GLY A 390 15.11 -4.18 47.47
N GLY A 391 14.39 -5.27 47.71
CA GLY A 391 13.23 -5.32 48.62
C GLY A 391 13.35 -6.43 49.67
N GLY A 392 14.58 -6.68 50.13
CA GLY A 392 14.88 -7.53 51.28
C GLY A 392 15.40 -6.67 52.42
#